data_AF-A0A1F8QAV3-F1
#
_entry.id   AF-A0A1F8QAV3-F1
#
_cell.length_a   1.000
_cell.length_b   1.000
_cell.length_c   1.000
_cell.angle_alpha   90.00
_cell.angle_beta   90.00
_cell.angle_gamma   90.00
#
_symmetry.space_group_name_H-M   'P 1'
#
loop_
_entity.id
_entity.type
_entity.pdbx_description
1 polymer ?
#
loop_
_entity_poly.entity_id
_entity_poly.type
_entity_poly.pdbx_seq_one_letter_code
_entity_poly.pdbx_strand_id
1 'polypeptide(L)'
;MIDKKPRRTIIFGGQDEDFIKKLAGDIGCHYSKANERTYNLNRFNSDVHGEMGIFAWVHKEDSDYFWVATRKSWVEQARSKELAGRKYGLSCFPRDTQRAEDSVCFDTKNDYQNAVRALSLINKAA
;
A
#
# COMPACT_ATOMS: atom_id res chain seq x y z
N MET A 1 23.93 3.58 -11.89
CA MET A 1 22.70 2.79 -11.75
C MET A 1 22.98 1.75 -10.68
N ILE A 2 22.31 1.83 -9.53
CA ILE A 2 22.49 0.83 -8.48
C ILE A 2 21.51 -0.29 -8.78
N ASP A 3 22.03 -1.44 -9.19
CA ASP A 3 21.37 -2.75 -9.19
C ASP A 3 20.82 -3.02 -7.78
N LYS A 4 19.61 -2.54 -7.48
CA LYS A 4 18.91 -2.92 -6.26
C LYS A 4 18.19 -4.23 -6.55
N LYS A 5 18.90 -5.35 -6.35
CA LYS A 5 18.26 -6.65 -6.11
C LYS A 5 17.10 -6.44 -5.13
N PRO A 6 15.93 -7.08 -5.33
CA PRO A 6 14.83 -6.96 -4.39
C PRO A 6 15.29 -7.40 -3.01
N ARG A 7 15.29 -6.47 -2.04
CA ARG A 7 15.60 -6.77 -0.65
C ARG A 7 14.50 -7.69 -0.12
N ARG A 8 14.88 -8.79 0.52
CA ARG A 8 13.93 -9.80 1.02
C ARG A 8 13.03 -9.16 2.07
N THR A 9 11.73 -9.42 1.99
CA THR A 9 10.80 -9.04 3.07
C THR A 9 11.17 -9.77 4.35
N ILE A 10 11.19 -9.04 5.47
CA ILE A 10 11.50 -9.57 6.80
C ILE A 10 10.22 -9.74 7.63
N ILE A 11 10.36 -10.42 8.77
CA ILE A 11 9.26 -10.70 9.69
C ILE A 11 8.90 -9.44 10.48
N PHE A 12 7.62 -9.22 10.68
CA PHE A 12 7.09 -8.17 11.55
C PHE A 12 7.28 -8.55 13.04
N GLY A 13 7.88 -7.66 13.82
CA GLY A 13 7.96 -7.71 15.28
C GLY A 13 6.81 -6.97 15.96
N GLY A 14 6.71 -7.06 17.29
CA GLY A 14 5.59 -6.51 18.05
C GLY A 14 5.40 -4.99 17.92
N GLN A 15 6.49 -4.23 17.84
CA GLN A 15 6.44 -2.76 17.66
C GLN A 15 6.00 -2.35 16.25
N ASP A 16 6.07 -3.26 15.27
CA ASP A 16 5.69 -2.94 13.90
C ASP A 16 4.16 -2.84 13.74
N GLU A 17 3.40 -3.49 14.62
CA GLU A 17 1.94 -3.46 14.59
C GLU A 17 1.39 -2.05 14.90
N ASP A 18 2.08 -1.27 15.73
CA ASP A 18 1.74 0.12 16.00
C ASP A 18 1.83 0.98 14.73
N PHE A 19 2.86 0.74 13.90
CA PHE A 19 2.98 1.38 12.60
C PHE A 19 1.84 0.99 11.67
N ILE A 20 1.50 -0.30 11.57
CA ILE A 20 0.40 -0.78 10.72
C ILE A 20 -0.93 -0.16 11.17
N LYS A 21 -1.19 -0.12 12.48
CA LYS A 21 -2.39 0.49 13.05
C LYS A 21 -2.48 1.97 12.73
N LYS A 22 -1.37 2.72 12.87
CA LYS A 22 -1.30 4.14 12.52
C LYS A 22 -1.55 4.35 11.02
N LEU A 23 -0.89 3.57 10.16
CA LEU A 23 -1.03 3.64 8.71
C LEU A 23 -2.48 3.40 8.28
N ALA A 24 -3.12 2.35 8.80
CA ALA A 24 -4.52 2.05 8.49
C ALA A 24 -5.48 3.15 8.98
N GLY A 25 -5.21 3.72 10.17
CA GLY A 25 -5.96 4.85 10.71
C GLY A 25 -5.85 6.10 9.84
N ASP A 26 -4.64 6.45 9.40
CA ASP A 26 -4.38 7.60 8.54
C ASP A 26 -5.04 7.44 7.14
N ILE A 27 -5.18 6.19 6.66
CA ILE A 27 -5.84 5.87 5.39
C ILE A 27 -7.37 5.78 5.53
N GLY A 28 -7.87 5.49 6.73
CA GLY A 28 -9.28 5.19 6.99
C GLY A 28 -9.69 3.82 6.46
N CYS A 29 -8.88 2.79 6.72
CA CYS A 29 -9.13 1.42 6.28
C CYS A 29 -8.95 0.41 7.43
N HIS A 30 -9.37 -0.84 7.21
CA HIS A 30 -9.04 -1.93 8.12
C HIS A 30 -7.69 -2.53 7.75
N TYR A 31 -7.07 -3.25 8.69
CA TYR A 31 -5.91 -4.07 8.41
C TYR A 31 -6.09 -5.47 8.98
N SER A 32 -5.39 -6.45 8.42
CA SER A 32 -5.35 -7.83 8.93
C SER A 32 -3.99 -8.44 8.63
N LYS A 33 -3.49 -9.33 9.49
CA LYS A 33 -2.23 -10.02 9.26
C LYS A 33 -2.45 -11.15 8.25
N ALA A 34 -1.75 -11.11 7.12
CA ALA A 34 -1.85 -12.16 6.10
C ALA A 34 -0.90 -13.33 6.41
N ASN A 35 0.32 -12.99 6.83
CA ASN A 35 1.34 -13.90 7.31
C ASN A 35 2.39 -13.11 8.12
N GLU A 36 3.45 -13.77 8.58
CA GLU A 36 4.52 -13.14 9.38
C GLU A 36 5.26 -12.00 8.68
N ARG A 37 5.18 -11.90 7.35
CA ARG A 37 5.90 -10.93 6.52
C ARG A 37 4.97 -10.02 5.71
N THR A 38 3.68 -10.03 5.97
CA THR A 38 2.71 -9.25 5.20
C THR A 38 1.46 -8.92 6.02
N TYR A 39 1.07 -7.65 5.98
CA TYR A 39 -0.24 -7.18 6.43
C TYR A 39 -1.08 -6.77 5.22
N ASN A 40 -2.36 -7.10 5.23
CA ASN A 40 -3.34 -6.63 4.27
C ASN A 40 -3.95 -5.31 4.75
N LEU A 41 -4.14 -4.36 3.84
CA LEU A 41 -5.01 -3.22 4.01
C LEU A 41 -6.34 -3.48 3.29
N ASN A 42 -7.43 -3.41 4.04
CA ASN A 42 -8.77 -3.81 3.62
C ASN A 42 -9.69 -2.59 3.55
N ARG A 43 -10.53 -2.50 2.52
CA ARG A 43 -11.52 -1.44 2.37
C ARG A 43 -12.56 -1.47 3.49
N PHE A 44 -13.07 -0.30 3.86
CA PHE A 44 -14.10 -0.15 4.92
C PHE A 44 -15.51 -0.47 4.40
N ASN A 45 -15.78 -0.17 3.13
CA ASN A 45 -17.06 -0.42 2.48
C ASN A 45 -16.95 -1.62 1.54
N SER A 46 -17.54 -2.73 1.93
CA SER A 46 -18.20 -3.58 0.96
C SER A 46 -19.63 -3.79 1.43
N ASP A 47 -20.60 -3.30 0.66
CA ASP A 47 -22.00 -3.78 0.69
C ASP A 47 -22.10 -5.27 0.26
N VAL A 48 -21.03 -6.03 0.46
CA VAL A 48 -20.87 -7.44 0.16
C VAL A 48 -20.35 -8.05 1.45
N HIS A 49 -21.26 -8.66 2.20
CA HIS A 49 -20.92 -9.63 3.24
C HIS A 49 -20.03 -10.71 2.61
N GLY A 50 -18.72 -10.70 2.89
CA GLY A 50 -17.88 -11.88 2.62
C GLY A 50 -16.39 -11.63 2.35
N GLU A 51 -16.02 -10.55 1.66
CA GLU A 51 -14.62 -10.26 1.35
C GLU A 51 -14.24 -8.88 1.87
N MET A 52 -13.43 -8.84 2.92
CA MET A 52 -12.71 -7.61 3.31
C MET A 52 -11.79 -7.25 2.13
N GLY A 53 -12.29 -6.46 1.17
CA GLY A 53 -11.64 -6.21 -0.12
C GLY A 53 -10.24 -5.63 0.06
N ILE A 54 -9.23 -6.50 0.02
CA ILE A 54 -7.82 -6.14 0.17
C ILE A 54 -7.46 -5.23 -1.00
N PHE A 55 -6.96 -4.03 -0.72
CA PHE A 55 -6.55 -3.09 -1.76
C PHE A 55 -5.04 -2.79 -1.75
N ALA A 56 -4.34 -3.23 -0.71
CA ALA A 56 -2.89 -3.05 -0.60
C ALA A 56 -2.28 -4.04 0.41
N TRP A 57 -0.97 -4.25 0.28
CA TRP A 57 -0.16 -5.11 1.13
C TRP A 57 1.01 -4.34 1.72
N VAL A 58 1.15 -4.37 3.03
CA VAL A 58 2.28 -3.77 3.75
C VAL A 58 3.34 -4.82 3.99
N HIS A 59 4.57 -4.44 3.68
CA HIS A 59 5.75 -5.28 3.83
C HIS A 59 6.82 -4.51 4.58
N LYS A 60 7.73 -5.27 5.21
CA LYS A 60 8.89 -4.74 5.93
C LYS A 60 10.16 -5.21 5.23
N GLU A 61 11.10 -4.30 5.02
CA GLU A 61 12.39 -4.59 4.39
C GLU A 61 13.57 -4.43 5.36
N ASP A 62 13.42 -3.59 6.39
CA ASP A 62 14.40 -3.38 7.45
C ASP A 62 13.68 -2.95 8.74
N SER A 63 14.36 -2.87 9.89
CA SER A 63 13.80 -2.48 11.19
C SER A 63 12.89 -1.26 11.10
N ASP A 64 13.32 -0.26 10.33
CA ASP A 64 12.67 1.04 10.21
C ASP A 64 12.20 1.34 8.78
N TYR A 65 11.99 0.31 7.96
CA TYR A 65 11.56 0.49 6.58
C TYR A 65 10.40 -0.43 6.21
N PHE A 66 9.25 0.22 6.00
CA PHE A 66 8.04 -0.38 5.48
C PHE A 66 7.77 0.16 4.08
N TRP A 67 7.09 -0.65 3.29
CA TRP A 67 6.58 -0.23 1.98
C TRP A 67 5.24 -0.89 1.71
N VAL A 68 4.44 -0.24 0.89
CA VAL A 68 3.08 -0.69 0.59
C VAL A 68 2.98 -1.02 -0.90
N ALA A 69 2.65 -2.26 -1.23
CA ALA A 69 2.29 -2.67 -2.59
C ALA A 69 0.79 -2.51 -2.84
N THR A 70 0.43 -2.13 -4.05
CA THR A 70 -0.94 -2.17 -4.55
C THR A 70 -0.93 -2.54 -6.04
N ARG A 71 -2.10 -2.85 -6.62
CA ARG A 71 -2.22 -3.10 -8.06
C ARG A 71 -2.13 -1.79 -8.86
N LYS A 72 -1.40 -1.81 -9.96
CA LYS A 72 -1.23 -0.69 -10.90
C LYS A 72 -2.57 -0.21 -11.45
N SER A 73 -3.46 -1.12 -11.81
CA SER A 73 -4.81 -0.79 -12.30
C SER A 73 -5.64 0.01 -11.29
N TRP A 74 -5.49 -0.25 -9.99
CA TRP A 74 -6.16 0.53 -8.95
C TRP A 74 -5.59 1.93 -8.79
N VAL A 75 -4.27 2.10 -9.00
CA VAL A 75 -3.64 3.43 -9.06
C VAL A 75 -4.13 4.21 -10.27
N GLU A 76 -4.25 3.57 -11.43
CA GLU A 76 -4.77 4.20 -12.64
C GLU A 76 -6.25 4.59 -12.51
N GLN A 77 -7.07 3.75 -11.85
CA GLN A 77 -8.45 4.07 -11.53
C GLN A 77 -8.55 5.26 -10.57
N ALA A 78 -7.73 5.28 -9.51
CA ALA A 78 -7.67 6.40 -8.58
C ALA A 78 -7.25 7.70 -9.29
N ARG A 79 -6.20 7.64 -10.13
CA ARG A 79 -5.77 8.77 -10.98
C ARG A 79 -6.90 9.27 -11.88
N SER A 80 -7.62 8.37 -12.53
CA SER A 80 -8.72 8.74 -13.44
C SER A 80 -9.87 9.43 -12.71
N LYS A 81 -10.25 8.93 -11.52
CA LYS A 81 -11.27 9.57 -10.66
C LYS A 81 -10.80 10.92 -10.10
N GLU A 82 -9.51 11.08 -9.81
CA GLU A 82 -8.93 12.34 -9.28
C GLU A 82 -8.71 13.41 -10.37
N LEU A 83 -8.34 13.01 -11.59
CA LEU A 83 -8.16 13.90 -12.75
C LEU A 83 -9.46 14.59 -13.17
N ALA A 84 -10.62 14.04 -12.82
CA ALA A 84 -11.92 14.72 -12.94
C ALA A 84 -12.05 15.94 -11.99
N GLY A 85 -11.14 16.12 -11.03
CA GLY A 85 -11.20 17.15 -9.99
C GLY A 85 -9.99 18.09 -9.88
N ARG A 86 -8.74 17.66 -10.12
CA ARG A 86 -7.50 18.50 -10.21
C ARG A 86 -6.24 17.64 -10.47
N LYS A 87 -5.21 18.22 -11.12
CA LYS A 87 -3.91 17.58 -11.38
C LYS A 87 -3.11 17.37 -10.09
N TYR A 88 -2.92 16.12 -9.67
CA TYR A 88 -1.92 15.77 -8.65
C TYR A 88 -1.10 14.56 -9.06
N GLY A 89 0.18 14.57 -8.68
CA GLY A 89 1.13 13.50 -8.95
C GLY A 89 1.06 12.44 -7.86
N LEU A 90 0.53 11.26 -8.19
CA LEU A 90 0.64 10.07 -7.35
C LEU A 90 2.03 9.46 -7.57
N SER A 91 2.99 9.81 -6.72
CA SER A 91 4.35 9.27 -6.75
C SER A 91 4.37 7.82 -6.27
N CYS A 92 4.39 6.88 -7.20
CA CYS A 92 4.59 5.45 -6.95
C CYS A 92 5.76 4.95 -7.81
N PHE A 93 6.47 3.92 -7.35
CA PHE A 93 7.55 3.30 -8.13
C PHE A 93 7.16 1.88 -8.57
N PRO A 94 7.60 1.44 -9.76
CA PRO A 94 7.38 0.06 -10.21
C PRO A 94 8.13 -0.92 -9.30
N ARG A 95 7.55 -2.10 -9.10
CA ARG A 95 8.21 -3.18 -8.37
C ARG A 95 8.89 -4.12 -9.37
N ASP A 96 10.20 -3.98 -9.55
CA ASP A 96 11.03 -4.85 -10.42
C ASP A 96 11.25 -6.24 -9.80
N THR A 97 10.17 -6.99 -9.53
CA THR A 97 10.23 -8.41 -9.17
C THR A 97 9.35 -9.22 -10.10
N GLN A 98 9.92 -10.29 -10.69
CA GLN A 98 9.42 -11.15 -11.78
C GLN A 98 7.98 -11.74 -11.66
N ARG A 99 7.20 -11.41 -10.63
CA ARG A 99 5.79 -11.86 -10.47
C ARG A 99 4.80 -10.71 -10.20
N ALA A 100 5.26 -9.47 -10.19
CA ALA A 100 4.51 -8.31 -9.74
C ALA A 100 4.48 -7.19 -10.80
N GLU A 101 4.51 -7.54 -12.09
CA GLU A 101 4.50 -6.58 -13.22
C GLU A 101 3.31 -5.60 -13.16
N ASP A 102 2.22 -6.01 -12.48
CA ASP A 102 1.02 -5.19 -12.25
C ASP A 102 0.94 -4.58 -10.85
N SER A 103 2.05 -4.50 -10.10
CA SER A 103 2.06 -3.90 -8.75
C SER A 103 2.99 -2.71 -8.65
N VAL A 104 2.53 -1.68 -7.96
CA VAL A 104 3.33 -0.49 -7.64
C VAL A 104 3.51 -0.36 -6.14
N CYS A 105 4.59 0.29 -5.74
CA CYS A 105 4.95 0.48 -4.35
C CYS A 105 4.94 1.95 -3.93
N PHE A 106 4.64 2.17 -2.66
CA PHE A 106 4.77 3.46 -1.98
C PHE A 106 5.82 3.38 -0.87
N ASP A 107 6.70 4.38 -0.82
CA ASP A 107 7.74 4.52 0.20
C ASP A 107 7.15 5.27 1.39
N THR A 108 6.99 4.58 2.53
CA THR A 108 6.42 5.19 3.73
C THR A 108 7.48 5.86 4.61
N LYS A 109 8.77 5.77 4.30
CA LYS A 109 9.86 6.39 5.06
C LYS A 109 10.17 7.79 4.56
N ASN A 110 10.31 7.94 3.25
CA ASN A 110 10.69 9.22 2.65
C ASN A 110 9.48 10.06 2.21
N ASP A 111 8.32 9.43 2.02
CA ASP A 111 7.14 10.11 1.50
C ASP A 111 5.82 9.57 2.09
N TYR A 112 5.79 9.47 3.42
CA TYR A 112 4.64 8.93 4.17
C TYR A 112 3.31 9.62 3.81
N GLN A 113 3.30 10.95 3.73
CA GLN A 113 2.07 11.71 3.49
C GLN A 113 1.53 11.45 2.09
N ASN A 114 2.36 11.40 1.04
CA ASN A 114 1.87 11.06 -0.29
C ASN A 114 1.43 9.60 -0.37
N ALA A 115 2.14 8.68 0.30
CA ALA A 115 1.74 7.27 0.40
C ALA A 115 0.33 7.12 1.01
N VAL A 116 0.08 7.76 2.16
CA VAL A 116 -1.24 7.78 2.80
C VAL A 116 -2.29 8.36 1.87
N ARG A 117 -2.02 9.51 1.25
CA ARG A 117 -2.97 10.20 0.38
C ARG A 117 -3.35 9.34 -0.83
N ALA A 118 -2.36 8.72 -1.46
CA ALA A 118 -2.54 7.81 -2.58
C ALA A 118 -3.40 6.59 -2.19
N LEU A 119 -3.05 5.94 -1.08
CA LEU A 119 -3.76 4.77 -0.59
C LEU A 119 -5.19 5.11 -0.16
N SER A 120 -5.43 6.29 0.42
CA SER A 120 -6.76 6.79 0.73
C SER A 120 -7.63 6.98 -0.51
N LEU A 121 -7.05 7.47 -1.62
CA LEU A 121 -7.76 7.58 -2.89
C LEU A 121 -8.09 6.20 -3.46
N ILE A 122 -7.14 5.26 -3.41
CA ILE A 122 -7.36 3.88 -3.89
C ILE A 122 -8.41 3.14 -3.05
N ASN A 123 -8.42 3.36 -1.74
CA ASN A 123 -9.42 2.84 -0.82
C ASN A 123 -10.82 3.34 -1.19
N LYS A 124 -10.96 4.62 -1.55
CA LYS A 124 -12.22 5.28 -1.93
C LYS A 124 -12.63 5.07 -3.39
N ALA A 125 -11.69 4.73 -4.27
CA ALA A 125 -11.92 4.55 -5.70
C ALA A 125 -12.56 3.18 -6.05
N ALA A 126 -12.81 2.33 -5.04
CA ALA A 126 -13.62 1.12 -5.15
C ALA A 126 -14.98 1.38 -5.82
#